data_AF-E2AZ00-F1
#
_entry.id   AF-E2AZ00-F1
#
_cell.length_a   1.000
_cell.length_b   1.000
_cell.length_c   1.000
_cell.angle_alpha   90.00
_cell.angle_beta   90.00
_cell.angle_gamma   90.00
#
_symmetry.space_group_name_H-M   'P 1'
#
loop_
_entity.id
_entity.type
_entity.pdbx_description
1 polymer ?
#
loop_
_entity_poly.entity_id
_entity_poly.type
_entity_poly.pdbx_seq_one_letter_code
_entity_poly.pdbx_strand_id
1 'polypeptide(L)'
;CNGKSSSFCYICGEYNMKKTNLRKFTDDLKLVYEECFGSTVIDDKQYWLPHLICNGCRLMFDRYKKNKTPLKFVRPMVWSEPRSIEDCYFCMTKTHGFNSSNIHKIEYAKVSSVKKP
;
A
#
# COMPACT_ATOMS: atom_id res chain seq x y z
N CYS A 1 7.65 -1.41 -16.35
CA CYS A 1 6.94 -1.11 -15.09
C CYS A 1 5.84 -2.13 -14.74
N ASN A 2 5.34 -2.87 -15.73
CA ASN A 2 4.27 -3.85 -15.58
C ASN A 2 4.48 -4.82 -14.40
N GLY A 3 3.45 -4.97 -13.56
CA GLY A 3 3.39 -5.93 -12.46
C GLY A 3 3.99 -5.47 -11.12
N LYS A 4 4.72 -4.33 -11.07
CA LYS A 4 5.36 -3.87 -9.84
C LYS A 4 4.36 -3.55 -8.71
N SER A 5 3.17 -3.05 -9.02
CA SER A 5 2.16 -2.69 -8.01
C SER A 5 1.82 -3.83 -7.05
N SER A 6 1.88 -5.08 -7.53
CA SER A 6 1.63 -6.28 -6.74
C SER A 6 2.68 -6.58 -5.66
N SER A 7 3.78 -5.82 -5.63
CA SER A 7 4.80 -5.87 -4.58
C SER A 7 4.68 -4.73 -3.57
N PHE A 8 3.68 -3.86 -3.70
CA PHE A 8 3.46 -2.74 -2.80
C PHE A 8 2.19 -2.96 -1.97
N CYS A 9 2.16 -2.37 -0.78
CA CYS A 9 0.97 -2.34 0.05
C CYS A 9 -0.01 -1.27 -0.44
N TYR A 10 -1.29 -1.62 -0.59
CA TYR A 10 -2.37 -0.66 -0.90
C TYR A 10 -2.44 0.45 0.14
N ILE A 11 -2.29 0.11 1.43
CA ILE A 11 -2.56 1.03 2.53
C ILE A 11 -1.40 2.01 2.76
N CYS A 12 -0.17 1.51 2.87
CA CYS A 12 0.99 2.34 3.23
C CYS A 12 1.92 2.64 2.05
N GLY A 13 1.73 2.01 0.90
CA GLY A 13 2.61 2.17 -0.26
C GLY A 13 4.03 1.63 -0.09
N GLU A 14 4.28 0.84 0.95
CA GLU A 14 5.60 0.26 1.18
C GLU A 14 5.84 -0.96 0.28
N TYR A 15 7.08 -1.08 -0.19
CA TYR A 15 7.54 -2.21 -0.98
C TYR A 15 7.73 -3.43 -0.09
N ASN A 16 7.26 -4.58 -0.56
CA ASN A 16 7.41 -5.88 0.07
C ASN A 16 8.11 -6.81 -0.91
N MET A 17 9.33 -7.19 -0.56
CA MET A 17 10.17 -8.04 -1.42
C MET A 17 9.57 -9.43 -1.67
N LYS A 18 8.98 -10.04 -0.63
CA LYS A 18 8.28 -11.31 -0.76
C LYS A 18 6.79 -11.05 -0.89
N LYS A 19 6.21 -11.48 -2.01
CA LYS A 19 4.74 -11.47 -2.20
C LYS A 19 4.01 -12.24 -1.12
N THR A 20 4.66 -13.20 -0.46
CA THR A 20 4.14 -13.92 0.70
C THR A 20 4.00 -13.07 1.97
N ASN A 21 4.48 -11.82 1.99
CA ASN A 21 4.21 -10.86 3.06
C ASN A 21 2.99 -9.97 2.77
N LEU A 22 2.43 -10.10 1.57
CA LEU A 22 1.26 -9.41 1.09
C LEU A 22 0.05 -10.37 1.06
N ARG A 23 -1.13 -9.86 1.37
CA ARG A 23 -2.39 -10.63 1.37
C ARG A 23 -3.46 -9.87 0.61
N LYS A 24 -4.45 -10.58 0.07
CA LYS A 24 -5.67 -9.95 -0.43
C LYS A 24 -6.46 -9.37 0.73
N PHE A 25 -7.24 -8.33 0.46
CA PHE A 25 -8.26 -7.89 1.39
C PHE A 25 -9.33 -8.98 1.54
N THR A 26 -9.71 -9.25 2.78
CA THR A 26 -10.93 -9.99 3.11
C THR A 26 -12.07 -8.98 3.28
N ASP A 27 -13.32 -9.44 3.22
CA ASP A 27 -14.48 -8.54 3.40
C ASP A 27 -14.45 -7.85 4.76
N ASP A 28 -14.10 -8.59 5.83
CA ASP A 28 -13.83 -8.04 7.16
C ASP A 28 -12.80 -6.90 7.16
N LEU A 29 -11.71 -7.03 6.40
CA LEU A 29 -10.68 -5.98 6.32
C LEU A 29 -11.15 -4.79 5.51
N LYS A 30 -12.01 -4.99 4.49
CA LYS A 30 -12.63 -3.89 3.74
C LYS A 30 -13.55 -3.06 4.65
N LEU A 31 -14.34 -3.73 5.50
CA LEU A 31 -15.20 -3.05 6.48
C LEU A 31 -14.39 -2.24 7.50
N VAL A 32 -13.31 -2.83 8.04
CA VAL A 32 -12.43 -2.10 8.97
C VAL A 32 -11.75 -0.91 8.29
N TYR A 33 -11.31 -1.06 7.04
CA TYR A 33 -10.74 0.04 6.25
C TYR A 33 -11.75 1.20 6.11
N GLU A 34 -12.99 0.88 5.76
CA GLU A 34 -14.06 1.87 5.61
C GLU A 34 -14.39 2.57 6.92
N GLU A 35 -14.49 1.83 8.03
CA GLU A 35 -14.67 2.41 9.36
C GLU A 35 -13.51 3.36 9.73
N CYS A 36 -12.27 2.96 9.42
CA CYS A 36 -11.07 3.72 9.77
C CYS A 36 -10.91 5.00 8.96
N PHE A 37 -11.25 4.99 7.67
CA PHE A 37 -10.88 6.05 6.73
C PHE A 37 -12.06 6.71 6.03
N GLY A 38 -13.30 6.24 6.26
CA GLY A 38 -14.51 6.78 5.65
C GLY A 38 -14.57 6.62 4.13
N SER A 39 -13.83 5.67 3.56
CA SER A 39 -13.83 5.36 2.13
C SER A 39 -13.71 3.86 1.90
N THR A 40 -14.16 3.39 0.74
CA THR A 40 -14.09 1.96 0.38
C THR A 40 -12.76 1.61 -0.28
N VAL A 41 -12.37 0.34 -0.21
CA VAL A 41 -11.24 -0.19 -0.98
C VAL A 41 -11.65 -0.27 -2.46
N ILE A 42 -10.82 0.25 -3.35
CA ILE A 42 -11.04 0.14 -4.79
C ILE A 42 -10.74 -1.30 -5.23
N ASP A 43 -11.73 -2.01 -5.78
CA ASP A 43 -11.62 -3.42 -6.20
C ASP A 43 -11.23 -3.60 -7.68
N ASP A 44 -11.04 -2.48 -8.40
CA ASP A 44 -10.72 -2.49 -9.82
C ASP A 44 -9.29 -2.93 -10.07
N LYS A 45 -9.09 -3.92 -10.95
CA LYS A 45 -7.77 -4.43 -11.32
C LYS A 45 -7.02 -3.48 -12.26
N GLN A 46 -6.65 -2.31 -11.75
CA GLN A 46 -5.83 -1.34 -12.46
C GLN A 46 -4.34 -1.61 -12.23
N TYR A 47 -3.52 -1.37 -13.26
CA TYR A 47 -2.07 -1.58 -13.21
C TYR A 47 -1.37 -0.61 -12.24
N TRP A 48 -1.95 0.57 -12.04
CA TRP A 48 -1.44 1.65 -11.19
C TRP A 48 -1.93 1.58 -9.74
N LEU A 49 -2.71 0.55 -9.39
CA LEU A 49 -3.26 0.35 -8.06
C LEU A 49 -2.65 -0.94 -7.47
N PRO A 50 -2.07 -0.92 -6.25
CA PRO A 50 -1.75 -2.16 -5.55
C PRO A 50 -3.05 -2.86 -5.15
N HIS A 51 -3.05 -4.18 -5.02
CA HIS A 51 -4.27 -4.94 -4.65
C HIS A 51 -4.12 -5.72 -3.34
N LEU A 52 -2.98 -5.55 -2.68
CA LEU A 52 -2.59 -6.35 -1.54
C LEU A 52 -2.21 -5.49 -0.35
N ILE A 53 -2.45 -6.02 0.84
CA ILE A 53 -2.10 -5.40 2.12
C ILE A 53 -0.90 -6.11 2.74
N CYS A 54 0.05 -5.34 3.31
CA CYS A 54 1.19 -5.90 4.03
C CYS A 54 0.79 -6.35 5.44
N ASN A 55 1.59 -7.24 6.04
CA ASN A 55 1.34 -7.72 7.39
C ASN A 55 1.31 -6.59 8.44
N GLY A 56 2.12 -5.54 8.27
CA GLY A 56 2.12 -4.39 9.17
C GLY A 56 0.78 -3.66 9.22
N CYS A 57 0.19 -3.38 8.06
CA CYS A 57 -1.13 -2.74 7.97
C CYS A 57 -2.25 -3.68 8.43
N ARG A 58 -2.15 -4.99 8.13
CA ARG A 58 -3.12 -5.98 8.62
C ARG A 58 -3.12 -6.04 10.15
N LEU A 59 -1.94 -6.17 10.77
CA LEU A 59 -1.81 -6.21 12.23
C LEU A 59 -2.24 -4.90 12.90
N MET A 60 -2.12 -3.77 12.21
CA MET A 60 -2.66 -2.49 12.68
C MET A 60 -4.19 -2.53 12.74
N PHE A 61 -4.86 -3.01 11.68
CA PHE A 61 -6.31 -3.19 11.68
C PHE A 61 -6.77 -4.22 12.70
N ASP A 62 -6.04 -5.32 12.90
CA ASP A 62 -6.37 -6.32 13.92
C ASP A 62 -6.38 -5.71 15.33
N ARG A 63 -5.39 -4.87 15.65
CA ARG A 63 -5.32 -4.14 16.93
C ARG A 63 -6.45 -3.12 17.07
N TYR A 64 -6.75 -2.39 16.00
CA TYR A 64 -7.88 -1.47 15.98
C TYR A 64 -9.20 -2.22 16.23
N LYS A 65 -9.45 -3.33 15.53
CA LYS A 65 -10.67 -4.14 15.71
C LYS A 65 -10.80 -4.67 17.14
N LYS A 66 -9.69 -5.09 17.76
CA LYS A 66 -9.69 -5.65 19.12
C LYS A 66 -9.88 -4.60 20.22
N ASN A 67 -9.16 -3.48 20.15
CA ASN A 67 -9.00 -2.55 21.28
C ASN A 67 -9.21 -1.08 20.89
N LYS A 68 -9.66 -0.78 19.67
CA LYS A 68 -9.73 0.58 19.10
C LYS A 68 -8.41 1.35 19.25
N THR A 69 -7.28 0.63 19.16
CA THR A 69 -5.95 1.23 19.19
C THR A 69 -5.81 2.23 18.04
N PRO A 70 -5.32 3.46 18.30
CA PRO A 70 -5.12 4.45 17.24
C PRO A 70 -4.27 3.89 16.10
N LEU A 71 -4.66 4.24 14.87
CA LEU A 71 -3.95 3.85 13.67
C LEU A 71 -2.61 4.59 13.59
N LYS A 72 -1.64 4.01 12.86
CA LYS A 72 -0.33 4.63 12.64
C LYS A 72 -0.42 5.91 11.80
N PHE A 73 -1.44 6.04 10.95
CA PHE A 73 -1.66 7.16 10.05
C PHE A 73 -3.14 7.55 10.03
N VAL A 74 -3.40 8.84 9.81
CA VAL A 74 -4.75 9.41 9.79
C VAL A 74 -5.44 9.15 8.45
N ARG A 75 -4.67 9.04 7.36
CA ARG A 75 -5.17 8.78 6.00
C ARG A 75 -4.41 7.61 5.40
N PRO A 76 -5.05 6.75 4.60
CA PRO A 76 -4.32 5.74 3.86
C PRO A 76 -3.62 6.40 2.66
N MET A 77 -2.77 5.64 1.97
CA MET A 77 -2.23 6.09 0.70
C MET A 77 -3.36 6.26 -0.31
N VAL A 78 -3.45 7.46 -0.90
CA VAL A 78 -4.43 7.76 -1.95
C VAL A 78 -3.77 7.53 -3.29
N TRP A 79 -4.40 6.70 -4.11
CA TRP A 79 -3.93 6.32 -5.44
C TRP A 79 -4.73 7.05 -6.51
N SER A 80 -4.07 7.42 -7.59
CA SER A 80 -4.69 7.97 -8.79
C SER A 80 -3.94 7.44 -10.00
N GLU A 81 -4.62 7.44 -11.15
CA GLU A 81 -4.00 7.01 -12.40
C GLU A 81 -2.84 7.95 -12.77
N PRO A 82 -1.63 7.41 -13.02
CA PRO A 82 -0.49 8.22 -13.42
C PRO A 82 -0.66 8.75 -14.84
N ARG A 83 -0.27 10.01 -15.06
CA ARG A 83 -0.37 10.64 -16.40
C ARG A 83 0.75 10.23 -17.36
N SER A 84 1.87 9.76 -16.81
CA SER A 84 3.03 9.29 -17.56
C SER A 84 3.83 8.27 -16.74
N ILE A 85 4.91 7.73 -17.32
CA ILE A 85 5.79 6.79 -16.62
C ILE A 85 6.54 7.47 -15.46
N GLU A 86 6.90 8.75 -15.62
CA GLU A 86 7.54 9.58 -14.59
C GLU A 86 6.60 9.91 -13.43
N ASP A 87 5.30 9.90 -13.67
CA ASP A 87 4.28 10.09 -12.64
C ASP A 87 3.87 8.77 -11.97
N CYS A 88 4.38 7.62 -12.43
CA CYS A 88 4.01 6.34 -11.83
C CYS A 88 4.89 5.99 -10.61
N TYR A 89 4.24 5.93 -9.44
CA TYR A 89 4.91 5.68 -8.15
C TYR A 89 5.79 4.42 -8.14
N PHE A 90 5.31 3.32 -8.73
CA PHE A 90 6.06 2.05 -8.75
C PHE A 90 7.20 2.04 -9.77
N CYS A 91 7.06 2.79 -10.86
CA CYS A 91 8.13 2.87 -11.86
C CYS A 91 9.30 3.68 -11.29
N MET A 92 8.98 4.78 -10.60
CA MET A 92 9.95 5.71 -10.05
C MET A 92 10.56 5.27 -8.72
N THR A 93 9.92 4.35 -7.99
CA THR A 93 10.51 3.76 -6.78
C THR A 93 11.55 2.70 -7.16
N LYS A 94 12.82 2.99 -6.87
CA LYS A 94 13.94 2.06 -7.11
C LYS A 94 13.94 0.97 -6.04
N THR A 95 13.57 -0.25 -6.42
CA THR A 95 13.52 -1.41 -5.51
C THR A 95 14.55 -2.50 -5.84
N HIS A 96 15.23 -2.40 -6.98
CA HIS A 96 16.27 -3.34 -7.37
C HIS A 96 17.51 -3.16 -6.48
N GLY A 97 18.13 -4.27 -6.05
CA GLY A 97 19.30 -4.26 -5.17
C GLY A 97 18.98 -4.15 -3.67
N PHE A 98 17.70 -4.01 -3.30
CA PHE A 98 17.29 -4.04 -1.90
C PHE A 98 17.02 -5.47 -1.42
N ASN A 99 17.50 -5.77 -0.21
CA ASN A 99 17.35 -7.02 0.51
C ASN A 99 16.75 -6.74 1.91
N SER A 100 16.62 -7.77 2.76
CA SER A 100 15.94 -7.64 4.05
C SER A 100 16.68 -6.73 5.02
N SER A 101 18.01 -6.60 4.88
CA SER A 101 18.82 -5.77 5.76
C SER A 101 18.80 -4.30 5.37
N ASN A 102 18.56 -3.95 4.10
CA ASN A 102 18.59 -2.56 3.64
C ASN A 102 17.23 -2.04 3.12
N ILE A 103 16.14 -2.82 3.18
CA ILE A 103 14.81 -2.42 2.68
C ILE A 103 14.29 -1.12 3.29
N HIS A 104 14.69 -0.81 4.53
CA HIS A 104 14.34 0.43 5.21
C HIS A 104 15.00 1.68 4.59
N LYS A 105 16.01 1.50 3.73
CA LYS A 105 16.70 2.58 3.00
C LYS A 105 16.06 2.89 1.65
N ILE A 106 14.96 2.22 1.28
CA ILE A 106 14.24 2.52 0.03
C ILE A 106 13.71 3.94 0.11
N GLU A 107 14.13 4.76 -0.85
CA GLU A 107 13.54 6.07 -1.08
C GLU A 107 12.31 5.92 -1.98
N TYR A 108 11.14 6.15 -1.38
CA TYR A 108 9.87 6.09 -2.09
C TYR A 108 9.66 7.32 -2.95
N ALA A 109 9.23 7.11 -4.20
CA ALA A 109 9.03 8.17 -5.17
C ALA A 109 8.11 9.29 -4.66
N LYS A 110 8.35 10.51 -5.15
CA LYS A 110 7.52 11.70 -4.93
C LYS A 110 6.90 12.07 -6.28
N VAL A 111 5.67 11.60 -6.51
CA VAL A 111 4.94 11.80 -7.78
C VAL A 111 3.55 12.34 -7.47
N SER A 112 2.91 12.96 -8.46
CA SER A 112 1.62 13.64 -8.27
C SER A 112 0.43 12.69 -8.24
N SER A 113 0.57 11.51 -8.85
CA SER A 113 -0.46 10.45 -8.89
C SER A 113 -0.76 9.80 -7.54
N VAL A 114 0.03 10.07 -6.49
CA VAL A 114 -0.19 9.49 -5.17
C VAL A 114 -0.05 10.51 -4.05
N LYS A 115 -0.85 10.35 -3.00
CA LYS A 115 -0.69 11.08 -1.74
C LYS A 115 -0.36 10.07 -0.65
N LYS A 116 0.81 10.23 -0.02
CA LYS A 116 1.29 9.35 1.04
C LYS A 116 0.45 9.53 2.32
N PRO A 117 0.37 8.49 3.18
CA PRO A 117 -0.30 8.55 4.49
C PRO A 117 0.15 9.70 5.39
#